data_AF-A0A4P9WR51-F1
#
_entry.id   AF-A0A4P9WR51-F1
#
_cell.length_a   1.000
_cell.length_b   1.000
_cell.length_c   1.000
_cell.angle_alpha   90.00
_cell.angle_beta   90.00
_cell.angle_gamma   90.00
#
_symmetry.space_group_name_H-M   'P 1'
#
loop_
_entity.id
_entity.type
_entity.pdbx_description
1 polymer ?
#
loop_
_entity_poly.entity_id
_entity_poly.type
_entity_poly.pdbx_seq_one_letter_code
_entity_poly.pdbx_strand_id
1 'polypeptide(L)'
;GFIRLNIGWVAIVITDRLLVGRLNGHNIYKLANYRLITLTKSNKLHLSAQHVHDDNKYFSLIEDTLSWNSLYFSTTFDLTQSLQRQQAQVAAAQEHGEPLSPFWQRTDTRFFWNAPLAQRLMDAVQSGLVAESGLDEYILPVMCGFVDISQMTMNHTPVTFALISRRSRFRPGTRYNSRGIDEQGHVSNFVETEQIIQSSAKQLQASYVQVRGSIPLFWAQVVCVKYVPRLSLQDPHSAMTADAIRRHFDSLCAIYGRVVAVNLTNLVGYEAPMAKGFRDAIAPLVGAAVRHEDFDFHQECKKMRYDRVSVLVSLLGDELEKQSPSPPPAVFTSQTSVLRVNCMDC
;
A
#
# COMPACT_ATOMS: atom_id res chain seq x y z
N GLY A 1 16.22 -5.68 -11.04
CA GLY A 1 15.70 -4.50 -11.78
C GLY A 1 16.85 -3.61 -12.20
N PHE A 2 16.59 -2.58 -13.00
CA PHE A 2 17.60 -1.67 -13.55
C PHE A 2 17.24 -0.21 -13.26
N ILE A 3 18.26 0.60 -12.97
CA ILE A 3 18.15 2.05 -12.82
C ILE A 3 19.22 2.74 -13.66
N ARG A 4 18.92 3.93 -14.18
CA ARG A 4 19.88 4.75 -14.93
C ARG A 4 20.41 5.85 -14.03
N LEU A 5 21.72 5.86 -13.81
CA LEU A 5 22.47 6.93 -13.14
C LEU A 5 23.37 7.65 -14.17
N ASN A 6 24.18 8.63 -13.74
CA ASN A 6 25.06 9.33 -14.68
C ASN A 6 26.11 8.38 -15.26
N ILE A 7 26.66 7.46 -14.45
CA ILE A 7 27.57 6.37 -14.87
C ILE A 7 26.94 5.34 -15.83
N GLY A 8 25.62 5.42 -16.03
CA GLY A 8 24.86 4.57 -16.93
C GLY A 8 23.97 3.58 -16.18
N TRP A 9 23.78 2.40 -16.76
CA TRP A 9 22.83 1.42 -16.22
C TRP A 9 23.42 0.65 -15.06
N VAL A 10 22.69 0.60 -13.96
CA VAL A 10 23.00 -0.18 -12.77
C VAL A 10 21.89 -1.22 -12.57
N ALA A 11 22.28 -2.48 -12.45
CA ALA A 11 21.41 -3.57 -12.05
C ALA A 11 21.35 -3.66 -10.52
N ILE A 12 20.14 -3.76 -9.98
CA ILE A 12 19.86 -4.01 -8.57
C ILE A 12 19.41 -5.46 -8.45
N VAL A 13 20.19 -6.27 -7.74
CA VAL A 13 20.03 -7.72 -7.63
C VAL A 13 19.86 -8.10 -6.16
N ILE A 14 18.81 -8.85 -5.84
CA ILE A 14 18.64 -9.48 -4.53
C ILE A 14 19.55 -10.71 -4.50
N THR A 15 20.49 -10.75 -3.57
CA THR A 15 21.45 -11.86 -3.46
C THR A 15 21.16 -12.81 -2.32
N ASP A 16 20.37 -12.37 -1.34
CA ASP A 16 20.00 -13.19 -0.19
C ASP A 16 18.63 -12.80 0.35
N ARG A 17 17.98 -13.75 1.02
CA ARG A 17 16.59 -13.62 1.49
C ARG A 17 16.38 -14.38 2.80
N LEU A 18 15.55 -13.82 3.67
CA LEU A 18 15.10 -14.46 4.91
C LEU A 18 13.69 -14.99 4.72
N LEU A 19 13.43 -16.23 5.13
CA LEU A 19 12.08 -16.78 5.18
C LEU A 19 11.33 -16.12 6.35
N VAL A 20 10.24 -15.42 6.04
CA VAL A 20 9.35 -14.82 7.06
C VAL A 20 8.37 -15.87 7.56
N GLY A 21 7.83 -16.68 6.66
CA GLY A 21 6.89 -17.73 6.99
C GLY A 21 6.24 -18.30 5.74
N ARG A 22 5.22 -19.15 5.97
CA ARG A 22 4.49 -19.83 4.90
C ARG A 22 3.00 -19.50 5.00
N LEU A 23 2.42 -19.06 3.89
CA LEU A 23 1.00 -18.71 3.76
C LEU A 23 0.40 -19.47 2.57
N ASN A 24 -0.69 -20.21 2.76
CA ASN A 24 -1.26 -21.09 1.72
C ASN A 24 -0.25 -22.03 1.04
N GLY A 25 0.75 -22.50 1.79
CA GLY A 25 1.79 -23.34 1.21
C GLY A 25 2.87 -22.58 0.42
N HIS A 26 2.77 -21.26 0.29
CA HIS A 26 3.76 -20.41 -0.36
C HIS A 26 4.72 -19.79 0.64
N ASN A 27 6.01 -19.79 0.29
CA ASN A 27 7.03 -19.15 1.10
C ASN A 27 7.03 -17.64 0.86
N ILE A 28 7.01 -16.88 1.94
CA ILE A 28 7.12 -15.43 1.92
C ILE A 28 8.51 -15.04 2.42
N TYR A 29 9.21 -14.21 1.65
CA TYR A 29 10.58 -13.82 1.91
C TYR A 29 10.70 -12.33 2.18
N LYS A 30 11.69 -11.99 3.01
CA LYS A 30 12.18 -10.63 3.21
C LYS A 30 13.54 -10.49 2.53
N LEU A 31 13.77 -9.36 1.87
CA LEU A 31 15.07 -9.03 1.30
C LEU A 31 16.13 -8.98 2.42
N ALA A 32 17.23 -9.72 2.27
CA ALA A 32 18.30 -9.80 3.26
C ALA A 32 19.59 -9.11 2.78
N ASN A 33 20.05 -9.46 1.58
CA ASN A 33 21.22 -8.84 0.95
C ASN A 33 20.94 -8.49 -0.51
N TYR A 34 21.67 -7.50 -1.01
CA TYR A 34 21.59 -7.03 -2.38
C TYR A 34 22.97 -6.68 -2.94
N ARG A 35 23.04 -6.55 -4.26
CA ARG A 35 24.20 -5.99 -4.97
C ARG A 35 23.76 -4.97 -6.01
N LEU A 36 24.55 -3.92 -6.14
CA LEU A 36 24.45 -2.91 -7.19
C LEU A 36 25.57 -3.18 -8.21
N ILE A 37 25.20 -3.51 -9.45
CA ILE A 37 26.13 -3.92 -10.51
C ILE A 37 26.03 -2.94 -11.66
N THR A 38 27.09 -2.16 -11.89
CA THR A 38 27.16 -1.27 -13.05
C THR A 38 27.37 -2.09 -14.32
N LEU A 39 26.45 -1.97 -15.28
CA LEU A 39 26.47 -2.73 -16.54
C LEU A 39 27.34 -2.07 -17.61
N THR A 40 27.49 -0.75 -17.57
CA THR A 40 28.34 -0.03 -18.51
C THR A 40 29.81 -0.20 -18.14
N LYS A 41 30.60 -0.78 -19.06
CA LYS A 41 32.08 -0.83 -18.96
C LYS A 41 32.75 0.54 -19.21
N SER A 42 31.97 1.59 -19.44
CA SER A 42 32.49 2.90 -19.82
C SER A 42 33.41 3.44 -18.73
N ASN A 43 34.69 3.58 -19.06
CA ASN A 43 35.65 4.31 -18.24
C ASN A 43 35.01 5.62 -17.79
N LYS A 44 35.15 5.96 -16.49
CA LYS A 44 34.67 7.19 -15.86
C LYS A 44 35.15 8.49 -16.55
N LEU A 45 35.98 8.37 -17.59
CA LEU A 45 36.54 9.42 -18.45
C LEU A 45 35.51 10.41 -19.02
N HIS A 46 34.24 10.01 -19.17
CA HIS A 46 33.18 10.89 -19.71
C HIS A 46 32.36 11.61 -18.63
N LEU A 47 32.60 11.33 -17.34
CA LEU A 47 31.86 11.92 -16.23
C LEU A 47 32.57 13.17 -15.71
N SER A 48 31.81 14.24 -15.50
CA SER A 48 32.30 15.41 -14.77
C SER A 48 32.49 15.07 -13.28
N ALA A 49 33.27 15.88 -12.56
CA ALA A 49 33.40 15.73 -11.11
C ALA A 49 32.04 15.82 -10.39
N GLN A 50 31.12 16.66 -10.89
CA GLN A 50 29.77 16.77 -10.36
C GLN A 50 28.97 15.49 -10.58
N HIS A 51 29.03 14.88 -11.78
CA HIS A 51 28.33 13.62 -12.04
C HIS A 51 28.82 12.49 -11.11
N VAL A 52 30.13 12.44 -10.84
CA VAL A 52 30.68 11.46 -9.89
C VAL A 52 30.18 11.72 -8.47
N HIS A 53 30.14 12.99 -8.04
CA HIS A 53 29.59 13.36 -6.75
C HIS A 53 28.10 12.99 -6.61
N ASP A 54 27.30 13.33 -7.62
CA ASP A 54 25.86 13.03 -7.65
C ASP A 54 25.61 11.51 -7.66
N ASP A 55 26.37 10.74 -8.44
CA ASP A 55 26.24 9.29 -8.47
C ASP A 55 26.55 8.66 -7.11
N ASN A 56 27.61 9.10 -6.42
CA ASN A 56 27.90 8.62 -5.06
C ASN A 56 26.73 8.89 -4.11
N LYS A 57 26.09 10.07 -4.23
CA LYS A 57 24.89 10.40 -3.46
C LYS A 57 23.71 9.51 -3.85
N TYR A 58 23.49 9.25 -5.13
CA TYR A 58 22.43 8.36 -5.59
C TYR A 58 22.63 6.92 -5.11
N PHE A 59 23.85 6.40 -5.17
CA PHE A 59 24.18 5.09 -4.59
C PHE A 59 23.85 5.04 -3.10
N SER A 60 24.27 6.03 -2.32
CA SER A 60 23.95 6.10 -0.89
C SER A 60 22.44 6.12 -0.64
N LEU A 61 21.66 6.89 -1.41
CA LEU A 61 20.20 6.94 -1.25
C LEU A 61 19.52 5.60 -1.60
N ILE A 62 20.04 4.89 -2.60
CA ILE A 62 19.56 3.56 -2.97
C ILE A 62 19.87 2.57 -1.85
N GLU A 63 21.09 2.58 -1.33
CA GLU A 63 21.52 1.73 -0.22
C GLU A 63 20.69 2.00 1.04
N ASP A 64 20.51 3.27 1.40
CA ASP A 64 19.66 3.67 2.52
C ASP A 64 18.24 3.10 2.37
N THR A 65 17.65 3.22 1.17
CA THR A 65 16.30 2.70 0.89
C THR A 65 16.22 1.18 0.99
N LEU A 66 17.22 0.46 0.48
CA LEU A 66 17.28 -1.00 0.53
C LEU A 66 17.55 -1.52 1.96
N SER A 67 18.20 -0.71 2.80
CA SER A 67 18.48 -1.03 4.21
C SER A 67 17.26 -0.91 5.14
N TRP A 68 16.14 -0.32 4.70
CA TRP A 68 14.94 -0.11 5.51
C TRP A 68 14.26 -1.39 6.02
N ASN A 69 14.74 -2.58 5.62
CA ASN A 69 14.20 -3.86 6.07
C ASN A 69 12.66 -3.96 5.91
N SER A 70 12.15 -3.40 4.82
CA SER A 70 10.71 -3.28 4.55
C SER A 70 10.32 -3.88 3.20
N LEU A 71 11.22 -4.61 2.53
CA LEU A 71 10.98 -5.19 1.22
C LEU A 71 10.72 -6.70 1.33
N TYR A 72 9.57 -7.12 0.83
CA TYR A 72 9.08 -8.50 0.89
C TYR A 72 8.68 -8.97 -0.50
N PHE A 73 8.85 -10.27 -0.76
CA PHE A 73 8.46 -10.88 -2.01
C PHE A 73 8.13 -12.36 -1.83
N SER A 74 7.46 -12.94 -2.81
CA SER A 74 7.35 -14.38 -2.98
C SER A 74 7.44 -14.68 -4.46
N THR A 75 7.98 -15.85 -4.80
CA THR A 75 8.07 -16.32 -6.19
C THR A 75 6.77 -16.97 -6.66
N THR A 76 5.82 -17.24 -5.76
CA THR A 76 4.60 -18.00 -6.07
C THR A 76 3.32 -17.40 -5.46
N PHE A 77 3.43 -16.33 -4.67
CA PHE A 77 2.28 -15.68 -4.01
C PHE A 77 2.34 -14.17 -4.19
N ASP A 78 1.24 -13.55 -4.67
CA ASP A 78 1.25 -12.13 -4.97
C ASP A 78 1.03 -11.27 -3.71
N LEU A 79 2.11 -10.79 -3.13
CA LEU A 79 2.06 -9.88 -1.99
C LEU A 79 1.54 -8.49 -2.33
N THR A 80 1.34 -8.14 -3.61
CA THR A 80 0.77 -6.84 -4.01
C THR A 80 -0.76 -6.84 -3.94
N GLN A 81 -1.41 -8.01 -3.94
CA GLN A 81 -2.86 -8.15 -3.94
C GLN A 81 -3.42 -8.79 -2.67
N SER A 82 -4.60 -8.35 -2.23
CA SER A 82 -5.36 -9.08 -1.21
C SER A 82 -5.74 -10.46 -1.70
N LEU A 83 -5.90 -11.37 -0.76
CA LEU A 83 -6.30 -12.74 -1.03
C LEU A 83 -7.61 -12.79 -1.83
N GLN A 84 -8.59 -11.97 -1.46
CA GLN A 84 -9.87 -11.87 -2.17
C GLN A 84 -9.67 -11.49 -3.63
N ARG A 85 -8.81 -10.50 -3.94
CA ARG A 85 -8.58 -10.06 -5.33
C ARG A 85 -7.81 -11.11 -6.13
N GLN A 86 -6.84 -11.80 -5.51
CA GLN A 86 -6.14 -12.92 -6.15
C GLN A 86 -7.11 -14.06 -6.49
N GLN A 87 -8.00 -14.42 -5.57
CA GLN A 87 -9.01 -15.46 -5.79
C GLN A 87 -9.99 -15.06 -6.90
N ALA A 88 -10.42 -13.79 -6.95
CA ALA A 88 -11.29 -13.30 -8.02
C ALA A 88 -10.62 -13.37 -9.40
N GLN A 89 -9.33 -13.07 -9.51
CA GLN A 89 -8.58 -13.22 -10.77
C GLN A 89 -8.50 -14.68 -11.24
N VAL A 90 -8.26 -15.61 -10.30
CA VAL A 90 -8.24 -17.06 -10.60
C VAL A 90 -9.61 -17.54 -11.07
N ALA A 91 -10.68 -17.14 -10.37
CA ALA A 91 -12.04 -17.49 -10.74
C ALA A 91 -12.41 -16.96 -12.13
N ALA A 92 -12.11 -15.68 -12.42
CA ALA A 92 -12.39 -15.07 -13.72
C ALA A 92 -11.63 -15.77 -14.86
N ALA A 93 -10.36 -16.13 -14.66
CA ALA A 93 -9.58 -16.87 -15.67
C ALA A 93 -10.20 -18.25 -15.96
N GLN A 94 -10.63 -18.97 -14.90
CA GLN A 94 -11.29 -20.26 -15.03
C GLN A 94 -12.65 -20.16 -15.75
N GLU A 95 -13.45 -19.15 -15.44
CA GLU A 95 -14.75 -18.91 -16.09
C GLU A 95 -14.60 -18.62 -17.59
N HIS A 96 -13.57 -17.87 -17.97
CA HIS A 96 -13.29 -17.54 -19.38
C HIS A 96 -12.51 -18.64 -20.12
N GLY A 97 -12.05 -19.69 -19.43
CA GLY A 97 -11.23 -20.75 -20.03
C GLY A 97 -9.83 -20.27 -20.47
N GLU A 98 -9.37 -19.15 -19.92
CA GLU A 98 -8.10 -18.51 -20.27
C GLU A 98 -7.02 -18.89 -19.26
N PRO A 99 -5.75 -19.05 -19.70
CA PRO A 99 -4.66 -19.24 -18.76
C PRO A 99 -4.47 -17.98 -17.91
N LEU A 100 -4.09 -18.19 -16.65
CA LEU A 100 -3.69 -17.11 -15.77
C LEU A 100 -2.49 -16.36 -16.37
N SER A 101 -2.64 -15.06 -16.59
CA SER A 101 -1.58 -14.21 -17.13
C SER A 101 -0.32 -14.20 -16.24
N PRO A 102 0.88 -13.92 -16.76
CA PRO A 102 2.12 -13.89 -15.99
C PRO A 102 2.02 -13.13 -14.66
N PHE A 103 2.75 -13.61 -13.66
CA PHE A 103 2.66 -13.15 -12.26
C PHE A 103 2.72 -11.62 -12.12
N TRP A 104 3.64 -10.96 -12.81
CA TRP A 104 3.81 -9.52 -12.75
C TRP A 104 2.67 -8.71 -13.41
N GLN A 105 1.99 -9.27 -14.41
CA GLN A 105 0.86 -8.61 -15.10
C GLN A 105 -0.40 -8.59 -14.26
N ARG A 106 -0.50 -9.51 -13.28
CA ARG A 106 -1.64 -9.60 -12.38
C ARG A 106 -1.48 -8.71 -11.14
N THR A 107 -0.32 -8.12 -10.91
CA THR A 107 -0.04 -7.36 -9.69
C THR A 107 -0.90 -6.11 -9.52
N ASP A 108 -1.12 -5.71 -8.28
CA ASP A 108 -1.62 -4.38 -7.98
C ASP A 108 -0.49 -3.36 -8.18
N THR A 109 -0.63 -2.54 -9.22
CA THR A 109 0.37 -1.53 -9.58
C THR A 109 0.65 -0.54 -8.46
N ARG A 110 -0.29 -0.33 -7.51
CA ARG A 110 -0.08 0.53 -6.35
C ARG A 110 0.98 -0.04 -5.42
N PHE A 111 1.07 -1.37 -5.30
CA PHE A 111 1.94 -2.05 -4.34
C PHE A 111 3.14 -2.77 -4.97
N PHE A 112 3.26 -2.76 -6.30
CA PHE A 112 4.44 -3.24 -7.01
C PHE A 112 5.59 -2.23 -6.92
N TRP A 113 6.28 -2.22 -5.79
CA TRP A 113 7.26 -1.19 -5.41
C TRP A 113 8.39 -1.00 -6.42
N ASN A 114 8.95 -2.11 -6.91
CA ASN A 114 10.05 -2.12 -7.88
C ASN A 114 9.59 -2.10 -9.35
N ALA A 115 8.31 -1.82 -9.65
CA ALA A 115 7.83 -1.71 -11.03
C ALA A 115 8.66 -0.73 -11.88
N PRO A 116 9.01 0.49 -11.42
CA PRO A 116 9.87 1.39 -12.21
C PRO A 116 11.25 0.81 -12.53
N LEU A 117 11.79 -0.04 -11.64
CA LEU A 117 13.06 -0.74 -11.87
C LEU A 117 12.91 -1.92 -12.82
N ALA A 118 11.72 -2.50 -12.92
CA ALA A 118 11.41 -3.61 -13.81
C ALA A 118 10.88 -3.15 -15.18
N GLN A 119 10.59 -1.86 -15.36
CA GLN A 119 9.94 -1.31 -16.55
C GLN A 119 10.61 -1.77 -17.85
N ARG A 120 11.94 -1.74 -17.96
CA ARG A 120 12.63 -2.17 -19.19
C ARG A 120 12.41 -3.64 -19.51
N LEU A 121 12.27 -4.50 -18.50
CA LEU A 121 11.95 -5.91 -18.72
C LEU A 121 10.50 -6.06 -19.17
N MET A 122 9.58 -5.32 -18.54
CA MET A 122 8.17 -5.29 -18.93
C MET A 122 8.00 -4.81 -20.38
N ASP A 123 8.66 -3.72 -20.76
CA ASP A 123 8.63 -3.16 -22.12
C ASP A 123 9.20 -4.17 -23.13
N ALA A 124 10.30 -4.85 -22.77
CA ALA A 124 10.92 -5.87 -23.63
C ALA A 124 9.98 -7.05 -23.88
N VAL A 125 9.31 -7.55 -22.84
CA VAL A 125 8.28 -8.59 -22.98
C VAL A 125 7.12 -8.09 -23.85
N GLN A 126 6.58 -6.91 -23.55
CA GLN A 126 5.41 -6.36 -24.25
C GLN A 126 5.68 -6.03 -25.72
N SER A 127 6.91 -5.66 -26.05
CA SER A 127 7.30 -5.35 -27.43
C SER A 127 7.31 -6.57 -28.36
N GLY A 128 7.25 -7.79 -27.82
CA GLY A 128 7.37 -9.03 -28.60
C GLY A 128 8.76 -9.25 -29.22
N LEU A 129 9.71 -8.31 -29.05
CA LEU A 129 11.08 -8.40 -29.56
C LEU A 129 11.83 -9.62 -29.00
N VAL A 130 11.36 -10.15 -27.88
CA VAL A 130 11.93 -11.30 -27.18
C VAL A 130 10.84 -12.33 -26.90
N ALA A 131 10.00 -12.62 -27.90
CA ALA A 131 9.10 -13.77 -27.87
C ALA A 131 9.92 -15.04 -27.53
N GLU A 132 9.42 -15.88 -26.62
CA GLU A 132 10.07 -17.10 -26.11
C GLU A 132 11.31 -16.91 -25.21
N SER A 133 11.55 -15.71 -24.68
CA SER A 133 12.75 -15.42 -23.89
C SER A 133 12.73 -15.86 -22.42
N GLY A 134 11.56 -16.22 -21.88
CA GLY A 134 11.39 -16.45 -20.44
C GLY A 134 11.66 -15.20 -19.58
N LEU A 135 11.74 -14.00 -20.19
CA LEU A 135 12.04 -12.75 -19.46
C LEU A 135 10.99 -12.42 -18.39
N ASP A 136 9.76 -12.88 -18.56
CA ASP A 136 8.68 -12.77 -17.58
C ASP A 136 9.07 -13.32 -16.21
N GLU A 137 9.85 -14.41 -16.16
CA GLU A 137 10.29 -15.05 -14.91
C GLU A 137 11.26 -14.18 -14.11
N TYR A 138 11.94 -13.23 -14.77
CA TYR A 138 12.85 -12.29 -14.13
C TYR A 138 12.15 -11.05 -13.58
N ILE A 139 10.85 -10.87 -13.89
CA ILE A 139 10.04 -9.77 -13.38
C ILE A 139 9.41 -10.21 -12.06
N LEU A 140 10.16 -10.03 -10.97
CA LEU A 140 9.72 -10.34 -9.61
C LEU A 140 9.09 -9.10 -8.93
N PRO A 141 7.79 -9.15 -8.59
CA PRO A 141 7.14 -8.17 -7.73
C PRO A 141 7.72 -8.17 -6.31
N VAL A 142 8.15 -6.99 -5.88
CA VAL A 142 8.58 -6.69 -4.51
C VAL A 142 7.59 -5.71 -3.91
N MET A 143 7.07 -6.05 -2.74
CA MET A 143 6.18 -5.22 -1.95
C MET A 143 7.00 -4.47 -0.89
N CYS A 144 6.70 -3.19 -0.66
CA CYS A 144 7.27 -2.41 0.44
C CYS A 144 6.24 -2.26 1.56
N GLY A 145 6.63 -2.55 2.80
CA GLY A 145 5.74 -2.45 3.96
C GLY A 145 6.15 -3.42 5.07
N PHE A 146 5.23 -4.26 5.50
CA PHE A 146 5.41 -5.20 6.61
C PHE A 146 4.72 -6.53 6.33
N VAL A 147 5.36 -7.63 6.73
CA VAL A 147 4.78 -8.97 6.76
C VAL A 147 5.23 -9.62 8.05
N ASP A 148 4.25 -10.13 8.80
CA ASP A 148 4.49 -11.09 9.88
C ASP A 148 3.56 -12.28 9.72
N ILE A 149 4.10 -13.47 9.98
CA ILE A 149 3.38 -14.74 9.84
C ILE A 149 3.71 -15.57 11.08
N SER A 150 2.71 -15.77 11.92
CA SER A 150 2.84 -16.47 13.19
C SER A 150 1.93 -17.69 13.22
N GLN A 151 2.46 -18.82 13.70
CA GLN A 151 1.67 -20.00 14.00
C GLN A 151 1.23 -19.96 15.46
N MET A 152 -0.06 -20.18 15.70
CA MET A 152 -0.66 -20.19 17.02
C MET A 152 -1.66 -21.34 17.16
N THR A 153 -2.10 -21.61 18.38
CA THR A 153 -3.15 -22.60 18.66
C THR A 153 -4.33 -21.89 19.30
N MET A 154 -5.51 -21.99 18.68
CA MET A 154 -6.77 -21.45 19.22
C MET A 154 -7.73 -22.61 19.46
N ASN A 155 -8.22 -22.81 20.70
CA ASN A 155 -9.12 -23.91 21.06
C ASN A 155 -8.63 -25.28 20.53
N HIS A 156 -7.35 -25.61 20.82
CA HIS A 156 -6.66 -26.83 20.35
C HIS A 156 -6.54 -26.99 18.83
N THR A 157 -6.88 -25.95 18.06
CA THR A 157 -6.79 -25.95 16.61
C THR A 157 -5.56 -25.13 16.19
N PRO A 158 -4.63 -25.70 15.41
CA PRO A 158 -3.55 -24.93 14.80
C PRO A 158 -4.10 -23.89 13.82
N VAL A 159 -3.64 -22.66 13.98
CA VAL A 159 -4.02 -21.50 13.17
C VAL A 159 -2.76 -20.75 12.76
N THR A 160 -2.66 -20.41 11.49
CA THR A 160 -1.69 -19.45 10.98
C THR A 160 -2.36 -18.09 10.96
N PHE A 161 -1.78 -17.12 11.65
CA PHE A 161 -2.15 -15.72 11.59
C PHE A 161 -1.08 -14.97 10.77
N ALA A 162 -1.51 -14.18 9.80
CA ALA A 162 -0.63 -13.30 9.05
C ALA A 162 -1.15 -11.87 9.03
N LEU A 163 -0.23 -10.92 9.17
CA LEU A 163 -0.49 -9.50 9.03
C LEU A 163 0.39 -8.96 7.91
N ILE A 164 -0.24 -8.50 6.83
CA ILE A 164 0.43 -7.96 5.65
C ILE A 164 0.02 -6.49 5.50
N SER A 165 0.95 -5.57 5.66
CA SER A 165 0.74 -4.15 5.36
C SER A 165 1.55 -3.76 4.12
N ARG A 166 0.87 -3.39 3.03
CA ARG A 166 1.48 -2.98 1.77
C ARG A 166 1.42 -1.47 1.66
N ARG A 167 2.54 -0.81 1.42
CA ARG A 167 2.65 0.63 1.19
C ARG A 167 2.63 0.93 -0.30
N SER A 168 1.78 1.87 -0.70
CA SER A 168 1.69 2.35 -2.08
C SER A 168 3.01 2.97 -2.53
N ARG A 169 3.42 2.66 -3.76
CA ARG A 169 4.54 3.30 -4.46
C ARG A 169 4.21 4.71 -4.97
N PHE A 170 2.94 5.09 -4.96
CA PHE A 170 2.51 6.44 -5.34
C PHE A 170 2.60 7.39 -4.14
N ARG A 171 3.15 8.58 -4.39
CA ARG A 171 3.42 9.62 -3.38
C ARG A 171 4.08 9.11 -2.08
N PRO A 172 5.10 8.24 -2.12
CA PRO A 172 5.83 7.88 -0.92
C PRO A 172 6.61 9.10 -0.42
N GLY A 173 6.72 9.27 0.89
CA GLY A 173 7.61 10.30 1.41
C GLY A 173 7.53 10.45 2.92
N THR A 174 8.51 11.15 3.45
CA THR A 174 8.62 11.40 4.88
C THR A 174 7.49 12.32 5.36
N ARG A 175 7.23 12.28 6.67
CA ARG A 175 6.16 13.00 7.38
C ARG A 175 6.01 14.46 6.95
N TYR A 176 7.11 15.18 6.67
CA TYR A 176 7.03 16.59 6.27
C TYR A 176 7.15 16.85 4.77
N ASN A 177 7.49 15.83 3.97
CA ASN A 177 7.79 16.00 2.55
C ASN A 177 6.69 15.48 1.63
N SER A 178 5.85 14.54 2.09
CA SER A 178 4.72 14.02 1.31
C SER A 178 3.46 14.00 2.15
N ARG A 179 2.52 14.90 1.84
CA ARG A 179 1.20 15.03 2.46
C ARG A 179 0.14 15.24 1.38
N GLY A 180 -1.09 14.92 1.75
CA GLY A 180 -2.26 15.21 0.93
C GLY A 180 -2.43 14.31 -0.27
N ILE A 181 -3.15 14.83 -1.25
CA ILE A 181 -3.52 14.20 -2.51
C ILE A 181 -2.77 14.85 -3.68
N ASP A 182 -2.58 14.12 -4.78
CA ASP A 182 -2.24 14.72 -6.08
C ASP A 182 -3.44 14.80 -7.03
N GLU A 183 -3.22 15.38 -8.20
CA GLU A 183 -4.25 15.58 -9.22
C GLU A 183 -4.82 14.26 -9.79
N GLN A 184 -4.04 13.18 -9.71
CA GLN A 184 -4.42 11.82 -10.12
C GLN A 184 -5.26 11.11 -9.05
N GLY A 185 -5.42 11.70 -7.86
CA GLY A 185 -6.17 11.11 -6.77
C GLY A 185 -5.34 10.11 -5.94
N HIS A 186 -4.01 10.16 -6.00
CA HIS A 186 -3.15 9.37 -5.12
C HIS A 186 -2.87 10.15 -3.84
N VAL A 187 -3.17 9.54 -2.70
CA VAL A 187 -2.83 10.13 -1.39
C VAL A 187 -1.45 9.68 -0.92
N SER A 188 -0.74 10.57 -0.25
CA SER A 188 0.54 10.28 0.37
C SER A 188 0.41 9.17 1.41
N ASN A 189 1.43 8.30 1.46
CA ASN A 189 1.55 7.22 2.44
C ASN A 189 0.32 6.32 2.55
N PHE A 190 -0.33 6.02 1.41
CA PHE A 190 -1.42 5.05 1.34
C PHE A 190 -0.91 3.64 1.70
N VAL A 191 -1.62 2.94 2.57
CA VAL A 191 -1.32 1.59 3.04
C VAL A 191 -2.59 0.75 3.02
N GLU A 192 -2.50 -0.46 2.48
CA GLU A 192 -3.50 -1.52 2.66
C GLU A 192 -2.95 -2.50 3.69
N THR A 193 -3.71 -2.80 4.74
CA THR A 193 -3.37 -3.81 5.74
C THR A 193 -4.38 -4.94 5.65
N GLU A 194 -3.87 -6.15 5.48
CA GLU A 194 -4.63 -7.39 5.39
C GLU A 194 -4.29 -8.29 6.58
N GLN A 195 -5.31 -8.72 7.29
CA GLN A 195 -5.23 -9.75 8.31
C GLN A 195 -5.72 -11.06 7.71
N ILE A 196 -4.93 -12.12 7.80
CA ILE A 196 -5.27 -13.43 7.26
C ILE A 196 -5.23 -14.47 8.37
N ILE A 197 -6.27 -15.28 8.45
CA ILE A 197 -6.39 -16.41 9.36
C ILE A 197 -6.56 -17.66 8.52
N GLN A 198 -5.73 -18.67 8.78
CA GLN A 198 -5.75 -19.95 8.07
C GLN A 198 -5.70 -21.11 9.06
N SER A 199 -6.55 -22.11 8.86
CA SER A 199 -6.48 -23.38 9.60
C SER A 199 -6.74 -24.54 8.66
N SER A 200 -5.69 -25.30 8.36
CA SER A 200 -5.81 -26.54 7.56
C SER A 200 -6.69 -27.58 8.27
N ALA A 201 -6.64 -27.64 9.60
CA ALA A 201 -7.45 -28.56 10.40
C ALA A 201 -8.96 -28.29 10.30
N LYS A 202 -9.34 -27.03 10.08
CA LYS A 202 -10.74 -26.61 9.92
C LYS A 202 -11.11 -26.29 8.47
N GLN A 203 -10.17 -26.44 7.53
CA GLN A 203 -10.29 -25.97 6.14
C GLN A 203 -10.81 -24.52 6.06
N LEU A 204 -10.35 -23.69 6.99
CA LEU A 204 -10.79 -22.31 7.13
C LEU A 204 -9.73 -21.36 6.59
N GLN A 205 -10.18 -20.39 5.80
CA GLN A 205 -9.37 -19.28 5.36
C GLN A 205 -10.20 -18.01 5.37
N ALA A 206 -9.74 -17.00 6.10
CA ALA A 206 -10.37 -15.70 6.17
C ALA A 206 -9.32 -14.62 5.88
N SER A 207 -9.74 -13.57 5.20
CA SER A 207 -8.97 -12.35 5.00
C SER A 207 -9.84 -11.15 5.32
N TYR A 208 -9.26 -10.14 5.97
CA TYR A 208 -9.89 -8.87 6.25
C TYR A 208 -8.95 -7.72 5.94
N VAL A 209 -9.41 -6.77 5.13
CA VAL A 209 -8.62 -5.64 4.62
C VAL A 209 -9.10 -4.33 5.22
N GLN A 210 -8.15 -3.49 5.62
CA GLN A 210 -8.37 -2.08 5.99
C GLN A 210 -7.37 -1.20 5.24
N VAL A 211 -7.71 0.06 5.03
CA VAL A 211 -6.83 1.01 4.36
C VAL A 211 -6.57 2.25 5.22
N ARG A 212 -5.41 2.84 5.05
CA ARG A 212 -5.02 4.10 5.69
C ARG A 212 -4.32 4.99 4.66
N GLY A 213 -4.46 6.30 4.80
CA GLY A 213 -3.71 7.25 3.99
C GLY A 213 -3.75 8.65 4.55
N SER A 214 -3.02 9.56 3.91
CA SER A 214 -3.15 10.99 4.18
C SER A 214 -4.59 11.46 3.90
N ILE A 215 -4.99 12.53 4.60
CA ILE A 215 -6.27 13.21 4.33
C ILE A 215 -6.26 13.67 2.86
N PRO A 216 -7.27 13.32 2.06
CA PRO A 216 -7.29 13.58 0.62
C PRO A 216 -7.62 15.04 0.34
N LEU A 217 -6.69 15.94 0.65
CA LEU A 217 -6.75 17.36 0.34
C LEU A 217 -5.39 17.80 -0.20
N PHE A 218 -5.34 18.93 -0.90
CA PHE A 218 -4.06 19.53 -1.26
C PHE A 218 -3.51 20.32 -0.07
N TRP A 219 -2.62 19.68 0.71
CA TRP A 219 -2.04 20.30 1.89
C TRP A 219 -0.58 19.92 2.12
N ALA A 220 0.12 20.78 2.86
CA ALA A 220 1.51 20.57 3.25
C ALA A 220 1.77 21.11 4.66
N GLN A 221 2.75 20.49 5.34
CA GLN A 221 3.36 21.03 6.55
C GLN A 221 4.66 21.75 6.15
N VAL A 222 4.60 23.07 6.06
CA VAL A 222 5.75 23.88 5.66
C VAL A 222 6.72 23.94 6.84
N VAL A 223 7.83 23.20 6.71
CA VAL A 223 8.91 23.18 7.70
C VAL A 223 9.48 24.58 7.83
N CYS A 224 9.45 25.12 9.04
CA CYS A 224 10.09 26.38 9.40
C CYS A 224 10.81 26.19 10.73
N VAL A 225 11.47 27.24 11.25
CA VAL A 225 12.22 27.20 12.52
C VAL A 225 11.31 26.89 13.74
N LYS A 226 9.98 26.94 13.58
CA LYS A 226 9.02 26.64 14.64
C LYS A 226 8.88 25.13 14.87
N TYR A 227 8.66 24.76 16.14
CA TYR A 227 8.46 23.36 16.57
C TYR A 227 7.29 22.67 15.87
N VAL A 228 6.16 23.37 15.72
CA VAL A 228 5.02 22.90 14.91
C VAL A 228 5.09 23.55 13.54
N PRO A 229 5.28 22.78 12.45
CA PRO A 229 5.29 23.32 11.10
C PRO A 229 4.00 24.07 10.76
N ARG A 230 4.07 25.04 9.86
CA ARG A 230 2.86 25.76 9.44
C ARG A 230 2.02 24.87 8.52
N LEU A 231 0.74 24.72 8.83
CA LEU A 231 -0.21 24.08 7.94
C LEU A 231 -0.51 25.00 6.75
N SER A 232 -0.30 24.48 5.54
CA SER A 232 -0.69 25.11 4.28
C SER A 232 -1.75 24.24 3.63
N LEU A 233 -3.01 24.69 3.66
CA LEU A 233 -4.15 24.02 3.04
C LEU A 233 -4.58 24.87 1.84
N GLN A 234 -4.65 24.25 0.66
CA GLN A 234 -5.27 24.89 -0.51
C GLN A 234 -6.80 24.89 -0.37
N ASP A 235 -7.47 25.73 -1.14
CA ASP A 235 -8.93 25.90 -1.06
C ASP A 235 -9.68 24.55 -1.23
N PRO A 236 -10.34 24.04 -0.16
CA PRO A 236 -11.09 22.79 -0.23
C PRO A 236 -12.29 22.83 -1.18
N HIS A 237 -12.78 24.02 -1.52
CA HIS A 237 -13.92 24.22 -2.41
C HIS A 237 -13.52 24.39 -3.89
N SER A 238 -12.22 24.39 -4.18
CA SER A 238 -11.74 24.49 -5.56
C SER A 238 -12.16 23.29 -6.40
N ALA A 239 -12.46 23.51 -7.69
CA ALA A 239 -12.82 22.45 -8.63
C ALA A 239 -11.73 21.36 -8.71
N MET A 240 -10.46 21.76 -8.66
CA MET A 240 -9.32 20.85 -8.63
C MET A 240 -9.35 19.90 -7.42
N THR A 241 -9.69 20.42 -6.23
CA THR A 241 -9.82 19.60 -5.01
C THR A 241 -11.00 18.65 -5.12
N ALA A 242 -12.15 19.13 -5.57
CA ALA A 242 -13.34 18.30 -5.77
C ALA A 242 -13.08 17.13 -6.74
N ASP A 243 -12.39 17.39 -7.86
CA ASP A 243 -12.07 16.37 -8.85
C ASP A 243 -11.05 15.34 -8.34
N ALA A 244 -10.00 15.78 -7.64
CA ALA A 244 -9.01 14.88 -7.06
C ALA A 244 -9.63 13.95 -6.01
N ILE A 245 -10.49 14.49 -5.13
CA ILE A 245 -11.19 13.70 -4.10
C ILE A 245 -12.16 12.71 -4.76
N ARG A 246 -12.94 13.16 -5.75
CA ARG A 246 -13.85 12.27 -6.50
C ARG A 246 -13.09 11.12 -7.12
N ARG A 247 -12.03 11.40 -7.90
CA ARG A 247 -11.16 10.37 -8.50
C ARG A 247 -10.65 9.37 -7.47
N HIS A 248 -10.24 9.87 -6.32
CA HIS A 248 -9.70 9.03 -5.26
C HIS A 248 -10.76 8.11 -4.63
N PHE A 249 -11.94 8.63 -4.28
CA PHE A 249 -13.00 7.81 -3.70
C PHE A 249 -13.66 6.88 -4.72
N ASP A 250 -13.79 7.29 -5.98
CA ASP A 250 -14.25 6.42 -7.08
C ASP A 250 -13.30 5.23 -7.25
N SER A 251 -11.98 5.48 -7.23
CA SER A 251 -10.97 4.42 -7.29
C SER A 251 -11.06 3.49 -6.09
N LEU A 252 -11.23 4.00 -4.86
CA LEU A 252 -11.42 3.15 -3.69
C LEU A 252 -12.71 2.34 -3.80
N CYS A 253 -13.80 2.94 -4.27
CA CYS A 253 -15.07 2.24 -4.38
C CYS A 253 -15.03 1.13 -5.43
N ALA A 254 -14.34 1.36 -6.54
CA ALA A 254 -14.15 0.35 -7.59
C ALA A 254 -13.36 -0.88 -7.07
N ILE A 255 -12.42 -0.68 -6.14
CA ILE A 255 -11.53 -1.74 -5.65
C ILE A 255 -12.14 -2.47 -4.44
N TYR A 256 -12.77 -1.74 -3.54
CA TYR A 256 -13.19 -2.25 -2.23
C TYR A 256 -14.71 -2.27 -2.02
N GLY A 257 -15.50 -1.77 -2.97
CA GLY A 257 -16.93 -1.56 -2.80
C GLY A 257 -17.23 -0.33 -1.95
N ARG A 258 -18.00 -0.45 -0.88
CA ARG A 258 -18.35 0.71 -0.06
C ARG A 258 -17.17 1.19 0.78
N VAL A 259 -16.99 2.50 0.93
CA VAL A 259 -15.87 3.08 1.71
C VAL A 259 -16.39 3.79 2.94
N VAL A 260 -15.83 3.45 4.09
CA VAL A 260 -16.13 4.10 5.37
C VAL A 260 -14.91 4.91 5.78
N ALA A 261 -14.94 6.21 5.50
CA ALA A 261 -13.84 7.13 5.82
C ALA A 261 -13.99 7.64 7.25
N VAL A 262 -13.10 7.19 8.13
CA VAL A 262 -12.97 7.68 9.50
C VAL A 262 -11.82 8.66 9.58
N ASN A 263 -12.11 9.87 10.00
CA ASN A 263 -11.15 10.93 10.15
C ASN A 263 -10.77 11.13 11.62
N LEU A 264 -9.50 10.88 11.96
CA LEU A 264 -9.00 10.91 13.34
C LEU A 264 -8.44 12.27 13.78
N THR A 265 -8.63 13.32 12.98
CA THR A 265 -8.09 14.65 13.27
C THR A 265 -8.79 15.32 14.44
N ASN A 266 -8.06 16.18 15.13
CA ASN A 266 -8.63 17.03 16.17
C ASN A 266 -9.63 18.02 15.56
N LEU A 267 -10.83 18.10 16.15
CA LEU A 267 -11.89 19.01 15.70
C LEU A 267 -11.67 20.45 16.16
N VAL A 268 -10.75 20.64 17.11
CA VAL A 268 -10.35 21.93 17.67
C VAL A 268 -8.83 22.13 17.57
N GLY A 269 -8.40 23.39 17.50
CA GLY A 269 -6.98 23.74 17.47
C GLY A 269 -6.34 23.62 16.10
N TYR A 270 -5.09 23.16 16.06
CA TYR A 270 -4.22 23.21 14.88
C TYR A 270 -4.76 22.41 13.67
N GLU A 271 -5.42 21.27 13.91
CA GLU A 271 -5.94 20.39 12.84
C GLU A 271 -7.38 20.73 12.42
N ALA A 272 -8.07 21.61 13.14
CA ALA A 272 -9.48 21.94 12.89
C ALA A 272 -9.75 22.44 11.45
N PRO A 273 -8.87 23.26 10.82
CA PRO A 273 -9.05 23.65 9.42
C PRO A 273 -9.01 22.45 8.46
N MET A 274 -8.19 21.43 8.73
CA MET A 274 -8.13 20.20 7.94
C MET A 274 -9.41 19.39 8.10
N ALA A 275 -9.86 19.19 9.34
CA ALA A 275 -11.08 18.46 9.64
C ALA A 275 -12.29 19.09 8.92
N LYS A 276 -12.44 20.41 9.06
CA LYS A 276 -13.51 21.16 8.39
C LYS A 276 -13.38 21.08 6.86
N GLY A 277 -12.19 21.39 6.32
CA GLY A 277 -11.97 21.38 4.88
C GLY A 277 -12.25 20.01 4.26
N PHE A 278 -11.90 18.92 4.94
CA PHE A 278 -12.16 17.58 4.43
C PHE A 278 -13.64 17.23 4.49
N ARG A 279 -14.32 17.56 5.60
CA ARG A 279 -15.77 17.38 5.74
C ARG A 279 -16.53 18.09 4.63
N ASP A 280 -16.18 19.33 4.34
CA ASP A 280 -16.84 20.13 3.31
C ASP A 280 -16.58 19.54 1.91
N ALA A 281 -15.35 19.06 1.66
CA ALA A 281 -14.96 18.54 0.35
C ALA A 281 -15.47 17.12 0.07
N ILE A 282 -15.65 16.27 1.10
CA ILE A 282 -16.23 14.92 0.94
C ILE A 282 -17.76 14.92 0.95
N ALA A 283 -18.41 15.94 1.52
CA ALA A 283 -19.87 16.00 1.65
C ALA A 283 -20.64 15.67 0.35
N PRO A 284 -20.24 16.13 -0.85
CA PRO A 284 -20.94 15.79 -2.10
C PRO A 284 -20.85 14.31 -2.50
N LEU A 285 -19.89 13.56 -1.95
CA LEU A 285 -19.69 12.13 -2.24
C LEU A 285 -20.36 11.22 -1.21
N VAL A 286 -20.77 11.76 -0.07
CA VAL A 286 -21.39 10.99 1.01
C VAL A 286 -22.76 10.47 0.54
N GLY A 287 -22.97 9.16 0.69
CA GLY A 287 -24.18 8.49 0.23
C GLY A 287 -24.08 6.97 0.42
N ALA A 288 -24.63 6.22 -0.53
CA ALA A 288 -24.63 4.75 -0.45
C ALA A 288 -23.20 4.16 -0.50
N ALA A 289 -22.34 4.69 -1.38
CA ALA A 289 -20.99 4.16 -1.61
C ALA A 289 -19.94 4.72 -0.64
N VAL A 290 -20.13 5.92 -0.08
CA VAL A 290 -19.16 6.55 0.83
C VAL A 290 -19.85 7.02 2.11
N ARG A 291 -19.33 6.60 3.25
CA ARG A 291 -19.68 7.12 4.59
C ARG A 291 -18.50 7.91 5.14
N HIS A 292 -18.78 9.03 5.79
CA HIS A 292 -17.78 9.85 6.45
C HIS A 292 -18.11 9.99 7.93
N GLU A 293 -17.13 9.75 8.80
CA GLU A 293 -17.24 9.90 10.25
C GLU A 293 -16.02 10.66 10.79
N ASP A 294 -16.26 11.74 11.51
CA ASP A 294 -15.23 12.44 12.27
C ASP A 294 -15.15 11.83 13.68
N PHE A 295 -13.95 11.45 14.12
CA PHE A 295 -13.70 10.92 15.46
C PHE A 295 -12.49 11.61 16.07
N ASP A 296 -12.73 12.54 16.99
CA ASP A 296 -11.65 13.25 17.70
C ASP A 296 -10.96 12.31 18.70
N PHE A 297 -9.92 11.61 18.22
CA PHE A 297 -9.23 10.60 19.02
C PHE A 297 -8.62 11.19 20.29
N HIS A 298 -8.07 12.42 20.23
CA HIS A 298 -7.44 13.05 21.39
C HIS A 298 -8.46 13.49 22.43
N GLN A 299 -9.65 13.93 22.01
CA GLN A 299 -10.74 14.26 22.93
C GLN A 299 -11.37 13.02 23.54
N GLU A 300 -11.61 11.99 22.74
CA GLU A 300 -12.28 10.79 23.21
C GLU A 300 -11.36 9.92 24.07
N CYS A 301 -10.12 9.68 23.63
CA CYS A 301 -9.16 8.86 24.36
C CYS A 301 -8.32 9.65 25.37
N LYS A 302 -8.77 10.83 25.83
CA LYS A 302 -8.09 11.63 26.87
C LYS A 302 -7.71 10.75 28.06
N LYS A 303 -6.49 10.97 28.58
CA LYS A 303 -5.92 10.23 29.73
C LYS A 303 -5.69 8.74 29.43
N MET A 304 -5.29 8.39 28.21
CA MET A 304 -4.96 7.01 27.79
C MET A 304 -6.15 6.03 27.92
N ARG A 305 -7.38 6.56 27.81
CA ARG A 305 -8.60 5.76 27.83
C ARG A 305 -8.85 5.13 26.46
N TYR A 306 -7.99 4.19 26.10
CA TYR A 306 -8.10 3.42 24.86
C TYR A 306 -9.33 2.51 24.83
N ASP A 307 -9.94 2.24 26.00
CA ASP A 307 -11.26 1.62 26.10
C ASP A 307 -12.31 2.37 25.26
N ARG A 308 -12.16 3.69 25.06
CA ARG A 308 -13.07 4.49 24.23
C ARG A 308 -12.93 4.29 22.74
N VAL A 309 -11.91 3.57 22.26
CA VAL A 309 -11.91 3.07 20.88
C VAL A 309 -13.11 2.13 20.65
N SER A 310 -13.61 1.47 21.70
CA SER A 310 -14.85 0.70 21.62
C SER A 310 -16.06 1.53 21.20
N VAL A 311 -16.07 2.85 21.45
CA VAL A 311 -17.13 3.75 20.97
C VAL A 311 -17.10 3.85 19.45
N LEU A 312 -15.90 4.00 18.86
CA LEU A 312 -15.73 3.98 17.41
C LEU A 312 -16.09 2.61 16.83
N VAL A 313 -15.64 1.52 17.48
CA VAL A 313 -16.01 0.16 17.05
C VAL A 313 -17.52 -0.05 17.10
N SER A 314 -18.19 0.45 18.13
CA SER A 314 -19.66 0.37 18.26
C SER A 314 -20.37 1.22 17.21
N LEU A 315 -19.88 2.44 16.94
CA LEU A 315 -20.41 3.32 15.88
C LEU A 315 -20.30 2.69 14.49
N LEU A 316 -19.26 1.90 14.29
CA LEU A 316 -18.98 1.16 13.06
C LEU A 316 -19.51 -0.28 13.09
N GLY A 317 -20.12 -0.72 14.19
CA GLY A 317 -20.42 -2.13 14.48
C GLY A 317 -21.17 -2.82 13.35
N ASP A 318 -22.32 -2.27 12.97
CA ASP A 318 -23.14 -2.77 11.86
C ASP A 318 -22.38 -2.89 10.53
N GLU A 319 -21.40 -2.03 10.33
CA GLU A 319 -20.61 -1.99 9.11
C GLU A 319 -19.46 -3.00 9.16
N LEU A 320 -18.79 -3.11 10.31
CA LEU A 320 -17.75 -4.12 10.55
C LEU A 320 -18.34 -5.53 10.52
N GLU A 321 -19.57 -5.72 11.00
CA GLU A 321 -20.30 -6.99 10.89
C GLU A 321 -20.62 -7.33 9.44
N LYS A 322 -21.07 -6.36 8.62
CA LYS A 322 -21.26 -6.57 7.17
C LYS A 322 -19.95 -6.87 6.42
N GLN A 323 -18.83 -6.36 6.92
CA GLN A 323 -17.50 -6.68 6.38
C GLN A 323 -16.97 -8.03 6.85
N SER A 324 -17.56 -8.62 7.88
CA SER A 324 -17.08 -9.86 8.46
C SER A 324 -17.41 -11.05 7.55
N PRO A 325 -16.52 -12.07 7.48
CA PRO A 325 -16.83 -13.30 6.78
C PRO A 325 -18.12 -13.91 7.34
N SER A 326 -19.02 -14.39 6.48
CA SER A 326 -20.25 -15.03 6.99
C SER A 326 -19.93 -16.34 7.71
N PRO A 327 -20.70 -16.69 8.77
CA PRO A 327 -20.50 -17.95 9.46
C PRO A 327 -20.83 -19.15 8.54
N PRO A 328 -20.27 -20.34 8.82
CA PRO A 328 -20.63 -21.57 8.14
C PRO A 328 -22.15 -21.78 8.13
N PRO A 329 -22.76 -22.30 7.05
CA PRO A 329 -22.15 -23.06 5.96
C PRO A 329 -21.74 -22.22 4.74
N ALA A 330 -21.65 -20.90 4.85
CA ALA A 330 -21.20 -20.06 3.73
C ALA A 330 -19.78 -20.48 3.30
N VAL A 331 -19.67 -21.06 2.10
CA VAL A 331 -18.41 -21.60 1.56
C VAL A 331 -17.46 -20.47 1.15
N PHE A 332 -17.99 -19.32 0.77
CA PHE A 332 -17.22 -18.16 0.37
C PHE A 332 -18.00 -16.88 0.64
N THR A 333 -17.35 -15.89 1.26
CA THR A 333 -17.87 -14.54 1.38
C THR A 333 -16.81 -13.53 1.04
N SER A 334 -17.21 -12.52 0.27
CA SER A 334 -16.37 -11.39 -0.09
C SER A 334 -16.62 -10.22 0.84
N GLN A 335 -15.56 -9.56 1.28
CA GLN A 335 -15.63 -8.25 1.88
C GLN A 335 -16.08 -7.24 0.81
N THR A 336 -17.19 -6.54 1.06
CA THR A 336 -17.84 -5.60 0.12
C THR A 336 -17.72 -4.13 0.56
N SER A 337 -17.09 -3.87 1.70
CA SER A 337 -16.76 -2.53 2.14
C SER A 337 -15.43 -2.47 2.89
N VAL A 338 -14.80 -1.29 2.95
CA VAL A 338 -13.50 -1.09 3.61
C VAL A 338 -13.54 0.07 4.59
N LEU A 339 -12.93 -0.14 5.75
CA LEU A 339 -12.61 0.93 6.67
C LEU A 339 -11.37 1.67 6.17
N ARG A 340 -11.53 2.96 5.89
CA ARG A 340 -10.44 3.87 5.58
C ARG A 340 -10.18 4.79 6.76
N VAL A 341 -8.98 4.73 7.30
CA VAL A 341 -8.54 5.64 8.37
C VAL A 341 -7.72 6.79 7.80
N ASN A 342 -8.16 8.02 8.04
CA ASN A 342 -7.40 9.23 7.76
C ASN A 342 -6.74 9.70 9.05
N CYS A 343 -5.46 10.01 8.98
CA CYS A 343 -4.71 10.54 10.10
C CYS A 343 -3.74 11.61 9.60
N MET A 344 -3.74 12.76 10.27
CA MET A 344 -2.77 13.82 9.99
C MET A 344 -1.42 13.46 10.58
N ASP A 345 -1.39 12.97 11.82
CA ASP A 345 -0.18 12.71 12.57
C ASP A 345 -0.50 11.68 13.66
N CYS A 346 0.15 10.51 13.62
CA CYS A 346 0.13 9.58 14.75
C CYS A 346 1.09 10.08 15.83
#